data_AF-A0A2T0R9R3-F1
#
_entry.id   AF-A0A2T0R9R3-F1
#
_cell.length_a   1.000
_cell.length_b   1.000
_cell.length_c   1.000
_cell.angle_alpha   90.00
_cell.angle_beta   90.00
_cell.angle_gamma   90.00
#
_symmetry.space_group_name_H-M   'P 1'
#
loop_
_entity.id
_entity.type
_entity.pdbx_description
1 polymer ?
#
loop_
_entity_poly.entity_id
_entity_poly.type
_entity_poly.pdbx_seq_one_letter_code
_entity_poly.pdbx_strand_id
1 'polypeptide(L)'
;MTGWGRRGEDEGFTLIELLVVVIVIGILAAIAVPVMLAQRQKAADASLKTDLRALAEAEETYYTDHEGYLPLALTAQPVIIDAVPISPANSVAVTVNPAGTAFCVLASSPKTPRPWVFVSSRGGQQPASVTSCPASF
;
A
#
# COMPACT_ATOMS: atom_id res chain seq x y z
N MET A 1 58.65 -35.06 -22.95
CA MET A 1 57.86 -34.27 -21.98
C MET A 1 57.90 -32.81 -22.42
N THR A 2 57.16 -32.45 -23.48
CA THR A 2 57.07 -31.06 -23.94
C THR A 2 55.82 -30.44 -23.33
N GLY A 3 56.03 -29.56 -22.37
CA GLY A 3 54.97 -28.82 -21.68
C GLY A 3 54.25 -27.87 -22.61
N TRP A 4 52.91 -27.91 -22.57
CA TRP A 4 52.07 -26.85 -23.11
C TRP A 4 52.00 -25.72 -22.09
N GLY A 5 52.75 -24.65 -22.35
CA GLY A 5 52.53 -23.37 -21.70
C GLY A 5 51.27 -22.72 -22.28
N ARG A 6 50.14 -22.84 -21.58
CA ARG A 6 48.99 -21.95 -21.79
C ARG A 6 49.40 -20.57 -21.29
N ARG A 7 49.59 -19.62 -22.21
CA ARG A 7 49.53 -18.21 -21.86
C ARG A 7 48.05 -17.90 -21.64
N GLY A 8 47.67 -17.69 -20.38
CA GLY A 8 46.44 -16.96 -20.11
C GLY A 8 46.71 -15.52 -20.53
N GLU A 9 46.04 -15.09 -21.59
CA GLU A 9 45.90 -13.67 -21.87
C GLU A 9 45.08 -13.06 -20.73
N ASP A 10 45.76 -12.50 -19.73
CA ASP A 10 45.13 -11.61 -18.76
C ASP A 10 44.73 -10.33 -19.50
N GLU A 11 43.57 -10.36 -20.16
CA GLU A 11 42.93 -9.19 -20.75
C GLU A 11 42.50 -8.26 -19.62
N GLY A 12 43.31 -7.24 -19.37
CA GLY A 12 43.00 -6.18 -18.42
C GLY A 12 41.82 -5.34 -18.91
N PHE A 13 40.78 -5.25 -18.09
CA PHE A 13 39.62 -4.38 -18.32
C PHE A 13 40.08 -2.93 -18.51
N THR A 14 39.63 -2.25 -19.56
CA THR A 14 40.05 -0.87 -19.80
C THR A 14 39.30 0.10 -18.87
N LEU A 15 39.97 1.15 -18.40
CA LEU A 15 39.33 2.21 -17.61
C LEU A 15 38.18 2.89 -18.36
N ILE A 16 38.28 2.95 -19.70
CA ILE A 16 37.24 3.53 -20.54
C ILE A 16 35.98 2.65 -20.64
N GLU A 17 36.13 1.31 -20.61
CA GLU A 17 34.99 0.40 -20.56
C GLU A 17 34.22 0.53 -19.25
N LEU A 18 34.91 0.65 -18.10
CA LEU A 18 34.20 0.91 -16.85
C LEU A 18 33.56 2.31 -16.83
N LEU A 19 34.19 3.30 -17.45
CA LEU A 19 33.67 4.67 -17.50
C LEU A 19 32.36 4.77 -18.28
N VAL A 20 32.26 4.15 -19.47
CA VAL A 20 31.01 4.20 -20.24
C VAL A 20 29.89 3.45 -19.53
N VAL A 21 30.20 2.34 -18.85
CA VAL A 21 29.20 1.54 -18.12
C VAL A 21 28.58 2.32 -16.97
N VAL A 22 29.39 3.01 -16.14
CA VAL A 22 28.84 3.81 -15.03
C VAL A 22 28.02 4.99 -15.52
N ILE A 23 28.36 5.57 -16.68
CA ILE A 23 27.57 6.63 -17.32
C ILE A 23 26.19 6.08 -17.73
N VAL A 24 26.16 4.94 -18.42
CA VAL A 24 24.88 4.34 -18.87
C VAL A 24 24.02 3.93 -17.68
N ILE A 25 24.59 3.28 -16.65
CA ILE A 25 23.86 2.91 -15.43
C ILE A 25 23.36 4.18 -14.70
N GLY A 26 24.15 5.25 -14.67
CA GLY A 26 23.76 6.54 -14.09
C GLY A 26 22.52 7.13 -14.77
N ILE A 27 22.47 7.10 -16.11
CA ILE A 27 21.31 7.57 -16.89
C ILE A 27 20.08 6.71 -16.60
N LEU A 28 20.23 5.39 -16.59
CA LEU A 28 19.12 4.47 -16.32
C LEU A 28 18.58 4.65 -14.88
N ALA A 29 19.47 4.77 -13.89
CA ALA A 29 19.11 4.97 -12.50
C ALA A 29 18.37 6.30 -12.27
N ALA A 30 18.79 7.37 -12.95
CA ALA A 30 18.15 8.69 -12.84
C ALA A 30 16.66 8.65 -13.25
N ILE A 31 16.28 7.84 -14.23
CA ILE A 31 14.89 7.67 -14.66
C ILE A 31 14.16 6.63 -13.80
N ALA A 32 14.84 5.53 -13.47
CA ALA A 32 14.23 4.40 -12.77
C ALA A 32 13.83 4.73 -11.32
N VAL A 33 14.64 5.49 -10.59
CA VAL A 33 14.37 5.82 -9.18
C VAL A 33 13.04 6.58 -8.98
N PRO A 34 12.78 7.72 -9.65
CA PRO A 34 11.52 8.43 -9.46
C PRO A 34 10.31 7.62 -9.91
N VAL A 35 10.43 6.83 -10.99
CA VAL A 35 9.33 5.97 -11.47
C VAL A 35 8.98 4.89 -10.44
N MET A 36 10.00 4.29 -9.82
CA MET A 36 9.83 3.27 -8.79
C MET A 36 9.17 3.83 -7.53
N LEU A 37 9.53 5.04 -7.11
CA LEU A 37 8.89 5.73 -5.99
C LEU A 37 7.41 6.00 -6.27
N ALA A 38 7.08 6.50 -7.46
CA ALA A 38 5.69 6.74 -7.86
C ALA A 38 4.88 5.43 -7.94
N GLN A 39 5.48 4.34 -8.44
CA GLN A 39 4.84 3.02 -8.47
C GLN A 39 4.57 2.48 -7.07
N ARG A 40 5.50 2.65 -6.12
CA ARG A 40 5.31 2.24 -4.72
C ARG A 40 4.16 2.98 -4.04
N GLN A 41 4.01 4.29 -4.30
CA GLN A 41 2.89 5.07 -3.79
C GLN A 41 1.55 4.56 -4.36
N LYS A 42 1.47 4.34 -5.67
CA LYS A 42 0.28 3.77 -6.32
C LYS A 42 -0.08 2.38 -5.77
N ALA A 43 0.92 1.54 -5.51
CA ALA A 43 0.70 0.22 -4.92
C ALA A 43 0.15 0.32 -3.49
N ALA A 44 0.65 1.28 -2.68
CA ALA A 44 0.12 1.54 -1.35
C ALA A 44 -1.32 2.08 -1.39
N ASP A 45 -1.65 2.99 -2.32
CA ASP A 45 -3.02 3.46 -2.52
C ASP A 45 -3.97 2.31 -2.94
N ALA A 46 -3.51 1.43 -3.82
CA ALA A 46 -4.29 0.26 -4.24
C ALA A 46 -4.53 -0.70 -3.06
N SER A 47 -3.50 -0.94 -2.25
CA SER A 47 -3.58 -1.74 -1.03
C SER A 47 -4.58 -1.16 -0.02
N LEU A 48 -4.56 0.15 0.23
CA LEU A 48 -5.53 0.82 1.10
C LEU A 48 -6.97 0.65 0.59
N LYS A 49 -7.19 0.78 -0.73
CA LYS A 49 -8.52 0.58 -1.33
C LYS A 49 -9.02 -0.85 -1.22
N THR A 50 -8.12 -1.83 -1.31
CA THR A 50 -8.45 -3.24 -1.13
C THR A 50 -8.83 -3.52 0.33
N ASP A 51 -8.00 -3.07 1.27
CA ASP A 51 -8.26 -3.21 2.71
C ASP A 51 -9.61 -2.56 3.09
N LEU A 52 -9.89 -1.34 2.58
CA LEU A 52 -11.17 -0.67 2.80
C LEU A 52 -12.39 -1.49 2.33
N ARG A 53 -12.27 -2.17 1.18
CA ARG A 53 -13.38 -3.01 0.66
C ARG A 53 -13.56 -4.26 1.50
N ALA A 54 -12.46 -4.90 1.89
CA ALA A 54 -12.51 -6.09 2.74
C ALA A 54 -13.16 -5.77 4.10
N LEU A 55 -12.83 -4.63 4.70
CA LEU A 55 -13.45 -4.19 5.95
C LEU A 55 -14.93 -3.83 5.75
N ALA A 56 -15.29 -3.16 4.66
CA ALA A 56 -16.68 -2.89 4.35
C ALA A 56 -17.49 -4.18 4.18
N GLU A 57 -16.95 -5.18 3.47
CA GLU A 57 -17.60 -6.49 3.31
C GLU A 57 -17.76 -7.23 4.64
N ALA A 58 -16.75 -7.16 5.52
CA ALA A 58 -16.84 -7.72 6.86
C ALA A 58 -17.91 -7.04 7.72
N GLU A 59 -18.03 -5.71 7.65
CA GLU A 59 -19.10 -4.97 8.33
C GLU A 59 -20.49 -5.36 7.83
N GLU A 60 -20.69 -5.49 6.51
CA GLU A 60 -21.97 -5.93 5.94
C GLU A 60 -22.29 -7.40 6.29
N THR A 61 -21.28 -8.25 6.36
CA THR A 61 -21.44 -9.65 6.80
C THR A 61 -21.87 -9.69 8.26
N TYR A 62 -21.19 -8.93 9.12
CA TYR A 62 -21.53 -8.82 10.54
C TYR A 62 -22.96 -8.29 10.75
N TYR A 63 -23.37 -7.30 9.97
CA TYR A 63 -24.73 -6.76 10.00
C TYR A 63 -25.79 -7.82 9.67
N THR A 64 -25.49 -8.71 8.73
CA THR A 64 -26.40 -9.80 8.34
C THR A 64 -26.67 -10.76 9.51
N ASP A 65 -25.66 -10.98 10.35
CA ASP A 65 -25.75 -11.91 11.49
C ASP A 65 -26.28 -11.26 12.79
N HIS A 66 -26.04 -9.96 12.99
CA HIS A 66 -26.25 -9.28 14.27
C HIS A 66 -27.20 -8.07 14.21
N GLU A 67 -27.71 -7.72 13.04
CA GLU A 67 -28.60 -6.56 12.80
C GLU A 67 -27.99 -5.21 13.25
N GLY A 68 -26.65 -5.11 13.24
CA GLY A 68 -25.90 -3.91 13.58
C GLY A 68 -24.45 -3.98 13.10
N TYR A 69 -23.79 -2.84 12.97
CA TYR A 69 -22.37 -2.77 12.56
C TYR A 69 -21.42 -2.84 13.75
N LEU A 70 -20.20 -3.32 13.52
CA LEU A 70 -19.23 -3.55 14.58
C LEU A 70 -18.42 -2.25 14.85
N PRO A 71 -18.47 -1.69 16.07
CA PRO A 71 -17.68 -0.51 16.38
C PRO A 71 -16.21 -0.87 16.63
N LEU A 72 -15.30 -0.58 15.68
CA LEU A 72 -13.84 -0.70 15.91
C LEU A 72 -13.17 0.65 16.07
N ALA A 73 -13.12 1.14 17.31
CA ALA A 73 -12.30 2.28 17.66
C ALA A 73 -10.81 1.95 17.43
N LEU A 74 -10.06 2.91 16.86
CA LEU A 74 -8.64 2.81 16.56
C LEU A 74 -7.85 2.19 17.72
N THR A 75 -7.45 0.93 17.57
CA THR A 75 -6.28 0.42 18.26
C THR A 75 -5.14 0.32 17.24
N ALA A 76 -4.03 0.95 17.57
CA ALA A 76 -2.83 0.88 16.75
C ALA A 76 -2.40 -0.58 16.59
N GLN A 77 -2.22 -1.02 15.34
CA GLN A 77 -1.76 -2.36 14.89
C GLN A 77 -2.83 -3.47 14.93
N PRO A 78 -2.67 -4.50 14.06
CA PRO A 78 -3.71 -4.98 13.16
C PRO A 78 -5.04 -5.21 13.88
N VAL A 79 -6.00 -4.35 13.57
CA VAL A 79 -7.38 -4.50 14.02
C VAL A 79 -7.97 -5.69 13.27
N ILE A 80 -8.17 -6.79 14.00
CA ILE A 80 -8.85 -7.97 13.49
C ILE A 80 -10.35 -7.78 13.72
N ILE A 81 -11.06 -7.28 12.71
CA ILE A 81 -12.47 -7.67 12.55
C ILE A 81 -12.43 -9.04 11.91
N ASP A 82 -12.88 -10.06 12.62
CA ASP A 82 -13.14 -11.39 12.06
C ASP A 82 -12.08 -11.91 11.06
N ALA A 83 -10.81 -11.93 11.49
CA ALA A 83 -9.66 -12.35 10.70
C ALA A 83 -9.42 -11.60 9.37
N VAL A 84 -9.98 -10.41 9.14
CA VAL A 84 -9.70 -9.61 7.92
C VAL A 84 -8.21 -9.26 7.88
N PRO A 85 -7.44 -9.81 6.92
CA PRO A 85 -6.02 -9.53 6.83
C PRO A 85 -5.81 -8.14 6.25
N ILE A 86 -5.24 -7.24 7.06
CA ILE A 86 -4.92 -5.88 6.62
C ILE A 86 -3.49 -5.86 6.10
N SER A 87 -3.27 -5.17 4.98
CA SER A 87 -1.95 -5.07 4.38
C SER A 87 -0.92 -4.51 5.38
N PRO A 88 0.30 -5.09 5.43
CA PRO A 88 1.31 -4.66 6.39
C PRO A 88 1.73 -3.20 6.15
N ALA A 89 1.82 -2.44 7.24
CA ALA A 89 2.04 -0.99 7.31
C ALA A 89 0.80 -0.10 7.12
N ASN A 90 -0.37 -0.63 6.77
CA ASN A 90 -1.60 0.17 6.74
C ASN A 90 -2.22 0.25 8.14
N SER A 91 -2.88 1.37 8.42
CA SER A 91 -3.69 1.59 9.62
C SER A 91 -5.11 1.93 9.23
N VAL A 92 -6.08 1.31 9.88
CA VAL A 92 -7.51 1.51 9.61
C VAL A 92 -8.26 1.90 10.87
N ALA A 93 -9.40 2.56 10.67
CA ALA A 93 -10.36 2.93 11.70
C ALA A 93 -11.76 2.69 11.18
N VAL A 94 -12.63 2.08 11.98
CA VAL A 94 -14.06 1.96 11.66
C VAL A 94 -14.85 2.80 12.67
N THR A 95 -15.78 3.60 12.20
CA THR A 95 -16.67 4.37 13.06
C THR A 95 -18.09 4.14 12.63
N VAL A 96 -18.92 3.66 13.54
CA VAL A 96 -20.34 3.41 13.32
C VAL A 96 -21.11 4.62 13.82
N ASN A 97 -22.12 5.05 13.05
CA ASN A 97 -22.94 6.18 13.47
C ASN A 97 -23.73 5.86 14.75
N PRO A 98 -24.18 6.88 15.51
CA PRO A 98 -24.92 6.65 16.75
C PRO A 98 -26.22 5.85 16.59
N ALA A 99 -26.79 5.83 15.38
CA ALA A 99 -28.00 5.06 15.08
C ALA A 99 -27.71 3.58 14.75
N GLY A 100 -26.45 3.17 14.58
CA GLY A 100 -26.08 1.79 14.22
C GLY A 100 -26.44 1.38 12.79
N THR A 101 -26.83 2.33 11.93
CA THR A 101 -27.36 2.09 10.58
C THR A 101 -26.34 2.36 9.46
N ALA A 102 -25.17 2.90 9.79
CA ALA A 102 -24.13 3.19 8.82
C ALA A 102 -22.76 3.15 9.50
N PHE A 103 -21.73 2.84 8.71
CA PHE A 103 -20.34 2.91 9.14
C PHE A 103 -19.49 3.73 8.17
N CYS A 104 -18.37 4.21 8.70
CA CYS A 104 -17.31 4.85 7.96
C CYS A 104 -15.99 4.15 8.25
N VAL A 105 -15.23 3.84 7.21
CA VAL A 105 -13.89 3.28 7.33
C VAL A 105 -12.87 4.29 6.83
N LEU A 106 -11.86 4.58 7.63
CA LEU A 106 -10.71 5.39 7.26
C LEU A 106 -9.47 4.51 7.21
N ALA A 107 -8.76 4.51 6.09
CA ALA A 107 -7.50 3.79 5.94
C ALA A 107 -6.36 4.75 5.58
N SER A 108 -5.21 4.58 6.21
CA SER A 108 -4.00 5.37 5.98
C SER A 108 -2.76 4.49 5.94
N SER A 109 -1.73 4.94 5.24
CA SER A 109 -0.44 4.26 5.15
C SER A 109 0.69 5.27 5.28
N PRO A 110 1.80 4.95 5.96
CA PRO A 110 2.97 5.84 6.02
C PRO A 110 3.64 6.01 4.64
N LYS A 111 3.27 5.17 3.65
CA LYS A 111 3.80 5.22 2.28
C LYS A 111 3.02 6.19 1.37
N THR A 112 1.89 6.71 1.83
CA THR A 112 0.99 7.59 1.05
C THR A 112 0.73 8.87 1.85
N PRO A 113 0.74 10.05 1.21
CA PRO A 113 0.54 11.31 1.90
C PRO A 113 -0.93 11.55 2.32
N ARG A 114 -1.88 10.74 1.84
CA ARG A 114 -3.32 10.95 2.03
C ARG A 114 -4.02 9.65 2.47
N PRO A 115 -5.02 9.76 3.35
CA PRO A 115 -5.88 8.62 3.69
C PRO A 115 -6.96 8.41 2.62
N TRP A 116 -7.57 7.24 2.66
CA TRP A 116 -8.76 6.88 1.89
C TRP A 116 -9.94 6.63 2.83
N VAL A 117 -11.13 7.00 2.39
CA VAL A 117 -12.35 6.92 3.20
C VAL A 117 -13.43 6.15 2.45
N PHE A 118 -14.11 5.25 3.16
CA PHE A 118 -15.32 4.56 2.73
C PHE A 118 -16.47 4.98 3.65
N VAL A 119 -17.64 5.31 3.08
CA VAL A 119 -18.84 5.67 3.85
C VAL A 119 -20.02 4.88 3.31
N SER A 120 -20.62 4.00 4.12
CA SER A 120 -21.72 3.13 3.66
C SER A 120 -22.94 3.95 3.25
N SER A 121 -23.28 5.01 4.01
CA SER A 121 -24.42 5.89 3.71
C SER A 121 -24.26 6.74 2.43
N ARG A 122 -23.05 6.84 1.87
CA ARG A 122 -22.77 7.56 0.61
C ARG A 122 -22.41 6.61 -0.54
N GLY A 123 -22.72 5.33 -0.40
CA GLY A 123 -22.52 4.34 -1.47
C GLY A 123 -21.06 3.92 -1.68
N GLY A 124 -20.20 4.07 -0.67
CA GLY A 124 -18.89 3.42 -0.63
C GLY A 124 -17.67 4.34 -0.63
N GLN A 125 -16.66 4.00 -1.44
CA GLN A 125 -15.38 4.73 -1.46
C GLN A 125 -15.58 6.18 -1.89
N GLN A 126 -15.07 7.10 -1.08
CA GLN A 126 -15.18 8.53 -1.28
C GLN A 126 -14.07 9.04 -2.23
N PRO A 127 -14.29 10.17 -2.92
CA PRO A 127 -13.25 10.80 -3.72
C PRO A 127 -12.06 11.20 -2.84
N ALA A 128 -10.87 11.28 -3.45
CA ALA A 128 -9.62 11.58 -2.74
C ALA A 128 -9.57 12.96 -2.03
N SER A 129 -10.55 13.82 -2.25
CA SER A 129 -10.73 15.08 -1.52
C SER A 129 -11.27 14.88 -0.10
N VAL A 130 -11.91 13.74 0.18
CA VAL A 130 -12.44 13.40 1.50
C VAL A 130 -11.37 12.63 2.26
N THR A 131 -10.84 13.23 3.32
CA THR A 131 -9.72 12.68 4.11
C THR A 131 -10.10 12.25 5.52
N SER A 132 -11.37 12.42 5.90
CA SER A 132 -11.87 12.04 7.23
C SER A 132 -13.30 11.52 7.14
N CYS A 133 -13.68 10.72 8.14
CA CYS A 133 -15.08 10.36 8.33
C CYS A 133 -15.92 11.62 8.62
N PRO A 134 -17.17 11.69 8.14
CA PRO A 134 -18.08 12.78 8.47
C PRO A 134 -18.38 12.81 9.98
N ALA A 135 -18.64 13.99 10.54
CA ALA A 135 -18.97 14.14 11.97
C ALA A 135 -20.29 13.46 12.41
N SER A 136 -21.05 12.90 11.47
CA SER A 136 -22.23 12.08 11.75
C SER A 136 -21.89 10.64 12.17
N PHE A 137 -20.60 10.31 12.27
CA PHE A 137 -20.05 9.02 12.68
C PHE A 137 -19.22 9.20 13.94
#